data_AF-A0AAD5DZZ5-F1
#
_entry.id   AF-A0AAD5DZZ5-F1
#
_cell.length_a   1.000
_cell.length_b   1.000
_cell.length_c   1.000
_cell.angle_alpha   90.00
_cell.angle_beta   90.00
_cell.angle_gamma   90.00
#
_symmetry.space_group_name_H-M   'P 1'
#
loop_
_entity.id
_entity.type
_entity.pdbx_description
1 polymer ?
#
loop_
_entity_poly.entity_id
_entity_poly.type
_entity_poly.pdbx_seq_one_letter_code
_entity_poly.pdbx_strand_id
1 'polypeptide(L)'
;MDPERKARLAAMRAEAAAAGEAADGDAAAVPAAEQQQADGQQQEAGEPVLRFRNYAPVADERIQHEKVAPAKVPEFEEVTVDVDAVLGDDPEEVLINVAPKKANWDLRRDIAGSLARLERRTQAAMIKLMQQEEQRRQEEEQQAE
;
A
#
# COMPACT_ATOMS: atom_id res chain seq x y z
N MET A 1 -2.50 -33.58 46.56
CA MET A 1 -2.87 -32.19 46.89
C MET A 1 -2.84 -32.08 48.40
N ASP A 2 -1.87 -31.35 48.93
CA ASP A 2 -1.63 -31.31 50.38
C ASP A 2 -2.80 -30.63 51.12
N PRO A 3 -3.31 -31.22 52.22
CA PRO A 3 -4.49 -30.72 52.92
C PRO A 3 -4.26 -29.32 53.51
N GLU A 4 -3.03 -29.00 53.87
CA GLU A 4 -2.61 -27.71 54.44
C GLU A 4 -2.78 -26.56 53.43
N ARG A 5 -2.46 -26.81 52.16
CA ARG A 5 -2.64 -25.83 51.08
C ARG A 5 -4.11 -25.52 50.86
N LYS A 6 -4.98 -26.53 50.94
CA LYS A 6 -6.43 -26.38 50.76
C LYS A 6 -7.03 -25.55 51.89
N ALA A 7 -6.62 -25.78 53.13
CA ALA A 7 -7.06 -25.00 54.28
C ALA A 7 -6.60 -23.53 54.19
N ARG A 8 -5.34 -23.30 53.82
CA ARG A 8 -4.80 -21.94 53.64
C ARG A 8 -5.52 -21.15 52.54
N LEU A 9 -5.82 -21.79 51.41
CA LEU A 9 -6.57 -21.17 50.32
C LEU A 9 -8.02 -20.87 50.71
N ALA A 10 -8.66 -21.73 51.49
CA ALA A 10 -10.02 -21.50 51.99
C ALA A 10 -10.08 -20.30 52.95
N ALA A 11 -9.11 -20.16 53.84
CA ALA A 11 -9.01 -19.02 54.75
C ALA A 11 -8.84 -17.69 54.00
N MET A 12 -7.95 -17.65 53.00
CA MET A 12 -7.71 -16.45 52.20
C MET A 12 -8.95 -16.04 51.38
N ARG A 13 -9.75 -17.01 50.94
CA ARG A 13 -11.00 -16.74 50.20
C ARG A 13 -12.10 -16.19 51.11
N ALA A 14 -12.16 -16.66 52.36
CA ALA A 14 -13.10 -16.14 53.36
C ALA A 14 -12.77 -14.71 53.78
N GLU A 15 -11.47 -14.39 53.93
CA GLU A 15 -11.00 -13.04 54.25
C GLU A 15 -11.34 -12.03 53.14
N ALA A 16 -11.13 -12.41 51.87
CA ALA A 16 -11.46 -11.55 50.73
C ALA A 16 -12.97 -11.31 50.58
N ALA A 17 -13.81 -12.29 50.92
CA ALA A 17 -15.27 -12.13 50.91
C ALA A 17 -15.73 -11.16 52.01
N ALA A 18 -15.14 -11.23 53.20
CA ALA A 18 -15.45 -10.29 54.29
C ALA A 18 -15.03 -8.84 53.98
N ALA A 19 -14.02 -8.64 53.14
CA ALA A 19 -13.56 -7.31 52.73
C ALA A 19 -14.41 -6.68 51.61
N GLY A 20 -15.27 -7.44 50.93
CA GLY A 20 -15.99 -7.01 49.72
C GLY A 20 -17.39 -6.42 49.92
N GLU A 21 -17.89 -6.30 51.16
CA GLU A 21 -19.31 -6.01 51.43
C GLU A 21 -19.52 -4.65 52.13
N ALA A 22 -18.89 -3.59 51.62
CA ALA A 22 -19.20 -2.21 52.02
C ALA A 22 -18.73 -1.19 50.96
N ALA A 23 -19.61 -0.83 50.02
CA ALA A 23 -19.81 0.54 49.49
C ALA A 23 -20.48 0.49 48.10
N ASP A 24 -21.80 0.59 48.13
CA ASP A 24 -22.68 0.99 47.02
C ASP A 24 -22.82 2.52 47.08
N GLY A 25 -22.77 3.25 45.95
CA GLY A 25 -22.95 4.72 45.96
C GLY A 25 -22.45 5.53 44.75
N ASP A 26 -23.23 5.48 43.67
CA ASP A 26 -23.64 6.50 42.69
C ASP A 26 -22.81 7.77 42.29
N ALA A 27 -22.71 7.92 40.96
CA ALA A 27 -22.70 9.09 40.05
C ALA A 27 -21.76 10.32 40.17
N ALA A 28 -20.98 10.45 39.07
CA ALA A 28 -20.80 11.64 38.20
C ALA A 28 -19.86 12.80 38.61
N ALA A 29 -18.72 12.90 37.90
CA ALA A 29 -18.33 14.05 37.05
C ALA A 29 -16.87 13.89 36.56
N VAL A 30 -16.65 14.06 35.24
CA VAL A 30 -15.31 14.11 34.58
C VAL A 30 -14.65 15.47 34.88
N PRO A 31 -13.31 15.62 34.91
CA PRO A 31 -12.56 15.82 33.66
C PRO A 31 -11.15 15.20 33.58
N ALA A 32 -10.78 15.03 32.30
CA ALA A 32 -9.50 14.81 31.64
C ALA A 32 -8.14 15.03 32.36
N ALA A 33 -7.19 14.20 31.88
CA ALA A 33 -5.73 14.34 31.81
C ALA A 33 -4.92 13.98 33.07
N GLU A 34 -4.36 12.77 33.09
CA GLU A 34 -2.91 12.51 32.98
C GLU A 34 -2.58 11.02 33.23
N GLN A 35 -1.54 10.54 32.52
CA GLN A 35 -0.62 9.47 32.90
C GLN A 35 -1.23 8.12 33.34
N GLN A 36 -1.35 7.19 32.39
CA GLN A 36 -1.83 5.81 32.61
C GLN A 36 -0.79 4.96 33.37
N GLN A 37 -0.85 5.03 34.70
CA GLN A 37 -0.56 3.90 35.57
C GLN A 37 -1.83 3.05 35.73
N ALA A 38 -1.61 1.74 35.92
CA ALA A 38 -2.51 0.72 36.45
C ALA A 38 -4.02 1.04 36.49
N ASP A 39 -4.86 0.28 35.78
CA ASP A 39 -5.42 -0.94 36.36
C ASP A 39 -6.34 -1.66 35.37
N GLY A 40 -6.61 -2.93 35.68
CA GLY A 40 -7.44 -3.81 34.88
C GLY A 40 -8.84 -3.27 34.63
N GLN A 41 -9.15 -2.99 33.36
CA GLN A 41 -10.51 -2.80 32.90
C GLN A 41 -11.13 -4.16 32.60
N GLN A 42 -12.16 -4.48 33.37
CA GLN A 42 -13.14 -5.53 33.13
C GLN A 42 -13.71 -5.33 31.71
N GLN A 43 -13.46 -6.29 30.82
CA GLN A 43 -14.18 -6.39 29.56
C GLN A 43 -15.43 -7.22 29.80
N GLU A 44 -16.55 -6.63 29.37
CA GLU A 44 -17.86 -7.25 29.20
C GLU A 44 -17.76 -8.63 28.53
N ALA A 45 -18.79 -9.46 28.74
CA ALA A 45 -18.92 -10.85 28.32
C ALA A 45 -18.80 -11.09 26.79
N GLY A 46 -17.60 -10.92 26.25
CA GLY A 46 -17.05 -11.57 25.07
C GLY A 46 -15.89 -12.47 25.49
N GLU A 47 -15.54 -13.45 24.67
CA GLU A 47 -14.47 -14.42 24.94
C GLU A 47 -13.21 -13.76 25.52
N PRO A 48 -12.55 -14.39 26.51
CA PRO A 48 -11.45 -13.75 27.23
C PRO A 48 -10.32 -13.37 26.27
N VAL A 49 -10.10 -12.07 26.08
CA VAL A 49 -9.01 -11.55 25.24
C VAL A 49 -7.69 -11.82 25.96
N LEU A 50 -7.01 -12.89 25.58
CA LEU A 50 -5.68 -13.23 26.09
C LEU A 50 -4.68 -12.14 25.65
N ARG A 51 -4.18 -11.37 26.61
CA ARG A 51 -3.04 -10.46 26.41
C ARG A 51 -1.76 -11.11 26.94
N PHE A 52 -0.91 -11.55 26.03
CA PHE A 52 0.42 -12.03 26.39
C PHE A 52 1.32 -10.85 26.74
N ARG A 53 1.77 -10.79 27.98
CA ARG A 53 2.84 -9.88 28.39
C ARG A 53 4.18 -10.54 28.12
N ASN A 54 5.11 -9.80 27.51
CA ASN A 54 6.48 -10.25 27.35
C ASN A 54 7.20 -10.09 28.70
N TYR A 55 7.33 -11.17 29.46
CA TYR A 55 8.09 -11.18 30.71
C TYR A 55 9.56 -11.55 30.46
N ALA A 56 10.48 -10.78 31.02
CA ALA A 56 11.86 -11.20 31.15
C ALA A 56 12.00 -12.10 32.39
N PRO A 57 12.51 -13.34 32.28
CA PRO A 57 12.74 -14.18 33.46
C PRO A 57 13.83 -13.56 34.34
N VAL A 58 13.47 -13.18 35.58
CA VAL A 58 14.37 -12.48 36.52
C VAL A 58 15.24 -13.46 37.32
N ALA A 59 14.77 -14.69 37.54
CA ALA A 59 15.27 -15.55 38.63
C ALA A 59 16.17 -16.74 38.21
N ASP A 60 16.25 -17.08 36.92
CA ASP A 60 16.96 -18.28 36.48
C ASP A 60 18.19 -17.94 35.65
N GLU A 61 19.37 -17.97 36.29
CA GLU A 61 20.67 -17.80 35.63
C GLU A 61 20.87 -18.83 34.50
N ARG A 62 20.29 -20.03 34.64
CA ARG A 62 20.32 -21.10 33.63
C ARG A 62 19.65 -20.73 32.30
N ILE A 63 18.65 -19.85 32.33
CA ILE A 63 17.83 -19.48 31.15
C ILE A 63 18.42 -18.24 30.45
N GLN A 64 19.21 -17.43 31.17
CA GLN A 64 19.87 -16.25 30.59
C GLN A 64 20.87 -16.60 29.49
N HIS A 65 21.46 -17.79 29.53
CA HIS A 65 22.45 -18.29 28.57
C HIS A 65 21.86 -18.61 27.19
N GLU A 66 20.53 -18.77 27.09
CA GLU A 66 19.83 -19.08 25.83
C GLU A 66 19.27 -17.82 25.15
N LYS A 67 19.45 -16.63 25.76
CA LYS A 67 19.02 -15.37 25.18
C LYS A 67 19.95 -14.96 24.05
N VAL A 68 19.54 -15.27 22.82
CA VAL A 68 20.23 -14.81 21.61
C VAL A 68 20.06 -13.30 21.47
N ALA A 69 21.14 -12.59 21.17
CA ALA A 69 21.10 -11.17 20.88
C ALA A 69 20.20 -10.91 19.65
N PRO A 70 19.34 -9.87 19.67
CA PRO A 70 18.53 -9.55 18.51
C PRO A 70 19.44 -9.28 17.31
N ALA A 71 19.09 -9.86 16.16
CA ALA A 71 19.84 -9.67 14.93
C ALA A 71 19.88 -8.17 14.59
N LYS A 72 21.09 -7.62 14.43
CA LYS A 72 21.26 -6.25 13.97
C LYS A 72 20.84 -6.21 12.51
N VAL A 73 19.70 -5.58 12.23
CA VAL A 73 19.25 -5.32 10.86
C VAL A 73 20.35 -4.50 10.18
N PRO A 74 20.80 -4.87 8.96
CA PRO A 74 21.74 -4.04 8.22
C PRO A 74 21.16 -2.63 8.06
N GLU A 75 22.00 -1.61 8.23
CA GLU A 75 21.61 -0.23 7.97
C GLU A 75 21.17 -0.12 6.51
N PHE A 76 19.96 0.37 6.30
CA PHE A 76 19.42 0.60 4.98
C PHE A 76 20.24 1.70 4.31
N GLU A 77 21.03 1.35 3.31
CA GLU A 77 21.55 2.32 2.36
C GLU A 77 20.37 2.80 1.51
N GLU A 78 19.98 4.06 1.70
CA GLU A 78 19.13 4.74 0.73
C GLU A 78 19.87 4.71 -0.61
N VAL A 79 19.39 3.87 -1.52
CA VAL A 79 19.83 3.89 -2.90
C VAL A 79 19.39 5.25 -3.46
N THR A 80 20.30 6.21 -3.47
CA THR A 80 20.11 7.48 -4.16
C THR A 80 20.18 7.18 -5.64
N VAL A 81 19.01 6.87 -6.20
CA VAL A 81 18.84 6.78 -7.64
C VAL A 81 18.96 8.21 -8.17
N ASP A 82 19.94 8.47 -9.04
CA ASP A 82 20.04 9.76 -9.72
C ASP A 82 18.79 9.95 -10.58
N VAL A 83 17.88 10.76 -10.05
CA VAL A 83 16.57 11.06 -10.65
C VAL A 83 16.77 11.63 -12.06
N ASP A 84 17.81 12.44 -12.26
CA ASP A 84 18.15 13.05 -13.55
C ASP A 84 18.66 12.03 -14.58
N ALA A 85 19.37 10.99 -14.15
CA ALA A 85 19.82 9.92 -15.04
C ALA A 85 18.67 9.01 -15.50
N VAL A 86 17.59 8.94 -14.69
CA VAL A 86 16.40 8.13 -14.99
C VAL A 86 15.35 8.91 -15.77
N LEU A 87 15.20 10.22 -15.53
CA LEU A 87 14.21 11.04 -16.22
C LEU A 87 14.63 11.46 -17.64
N GLY A 88 15.92 11.42 -17.98
CA GLY A 88 16.38 11.94 -19.27
C GLY A 88 16.08 13.43 -19.45
N ASP A 89 16.39 13.98 -20.63
CA ASP A 89 16.34 15.43 -20.89
C ASP A 89 14.92 16.03 -20.90
N ASP A 90 13.86 15.21 -20.99
CA ASP A 90 12.46 15.68 -21.05
C ASP A 90 11.58 15.03 -19.96
N PRO A 91 11.37 15.69 -18.81
CA PRO A 91 10.58 15.15 -17.70
C PRO A 91 9.10 14.94 -18.07
N GLU A 92 8.61 15.62 -19.11
CA GLU A 92 7.25 15.48 -19.62
C GLU A 92 7.05 14.16 -20.37
N GLU A 93 8.05 13.66 -21.11
CA GLU A 93 7.96 12.40 -21.85
C GLU A 93 7.91 11.18 -20.91
N VAL A 94 8.58 11.28 -19.76
CA VAL A 94 8.58 10.22 -18.74
C VAL A 94 7.22 10.16 -18.04
N LEU A 95 6.63 11.30 -17.66
CA LEU A 95 5.30 11.35 -17.05
C LEU A 95 4.20 10.81 -17.99
N ILE A 96 4.33 11.03 -19.31
CA ILE A 96 3.41 10.49 -20.33
C ILE A 96 3.54 8.97 -20.46
N ASN A 97 4.72 8.40 -20.18
CA ASN A 97 4.94 6.95 -20.16
C ASN A 97 4.57 6.28 -18.82
N VAL A 98 4.54 7.04 -17.71
CA VAL A 98 4.13 6.57 -16.38
C VAL A 98 2.60 6.48 -16.25
N ALA A 99 1.84 7.27 -17.01
CA ALA A 99 0.39 7.19 -17.03
C ALA A 99 -0.11 5.96 -17.82
N PRO A 100 -1.25 5.35 -17.42
CA PRO A 100 -1.91 4.33 -18.23
C PRO A 100 -2.26 4.90 -19.60
N LYS A 101 -1.64 4.37 -20.66
CA LYS A 101 -1.93 4.80 -22.03
C LYS A 101 -3.40 4.52 -22.39
N LYS A 102 -3.93 5.27 -23.36
CA LYS A 102 -5.29 5.04 -23.90
C LYS A 102 -5.42 3.58 -24.34
N ALA A 103 -6.56 2.93 -24.08
CA ALA A 103 -6.79 1.52 -24.41
C ALA A 103 -6.47 1.14 -25.88
N ASN A 104 -6.63 2.07 -26.82
CA ASN A 104 -6.37 1.86 -28.25
C ASN A 104 -5.01 2.41 -28.72
N TRP A 105 -4.09 2.73 -27.80
CA TRP A 105 -2.76 3.28 -28.14
C TRP A 105 -1.96 2.31 -29.01
N ASP A 106 -1.99 1.03 -28.66
CA ASP A 106 -1.29 -0.03 -29.39
C ASP A 106 -1.84 -0.17 -30.82
N LEU A 107 -3.17 -0.17 -30.95
CA LEU A 107 -3.85 -0.22 -32.24
C LEU A 107 -3.45 0.95 -33.15
N ARG A 108 -3.32 2.17 -32.60
CA ARG A 108 -2.87 3.34 -33.36
C ARG A 108 -1.43 3.18 -33.83
N ARG A 109 -0.54 2.70 -32.95
CA ARG A 109 0.87 2.46 -33.26
C ARG A 109 1.02 1.43 -34.38
N ASP A 110 0.33 0.31 -34.26
CA ASP A 110 0.47 -0.81 -35.18
C ASP A 110 -0.11 -0.49 -36.58
N ILE A 111 -1.17 0.31 -36.63
CA ILE A 111 -1.81 0.74 -37.89
C ILE A 111 -1.08 1.93 -38.54
N ALA A 112 -0.34 2.75 -37.78
CA ALA A 112 0.29 3.97 -38.27
C ALA A 112 1.19 3.74 -39.50
N GLY A 113 2.00 2.67 -39.50
CA GLY A 113 2.86 2.34 -40.65
C GLY A 113 2.08 2.00 -41.92
N SER A 114 0.96 1.29 -41.78
CA SER A 114 0.08 0.94 -42.90
C SER A 114 -0.66 2.17 -43.45
N LEU A 115 -1.13 3.05 -42.58
CA LEU A 115 -1.76 4.32 -42.98
C LEU A 115 -0.78 5.23 -43.69
N ALA A 116 0.46 5.37 -43.20
CA ALA A 116 1.47 6.20 -43.86
C ALA A 116 1.81 5.69 -45.27
N ARG A 117 1.90 4.36 -45.47
CA ARG A 117 2.09 3.77 -46.81
C ARG A 117 0.88 4.00 -47.71
N LEU A 118 -0.33 3.85 -47.17
CA LEU A 118 -1.55 4.06 -47.92
C LEU A 118 -1.69 5.53 -48.34
N GLU A 119 -1.47 6.47 -47.42
CA GLU A 119 -1.50 7.91 -47.64
C GLU A 119 -0.55 8.35 -48.75
N ARG A 120 0.70 7.86 -48.74
CA ARG A 120 1.66 8.12 -49.82
C ARG A 120 1.15 7.65 -51.18
N ARG A 121 0.50 6.49 -51.23
CA ARG A 121 -0.07 5.94 -52.47
C ARG A 121 -1.29 6.73 -52.93
N THR A 122 -2.18 7.15 -52.02
CA THR A 122 -3.33 7.98 -52.36
C THR A 122 -2.91 9.35 -52.87
N GLN A 123 -1.92 9.99 -52.24
CA GLN A 123 -1.35 11.26 -52.73
C GLN A 123 -0.75 11.09 -54.13
N ALA A 124 0.06 10.04 -54.36
CA ALA A 124 0.61 9.76 -55.67
C ALA A 124 -0.46 9.47 -56.74
N ALA A 125 -1.50 8.71 -56.39
CA ALA A 125 -2.63 8.44 -57.27
C ALA A 125 -3.42 9.71 -57.60
N MET A 126 -3.64 10.59 -56.62
CA MET A 126 -4.31 11.87 -56.81
C MET A 126 -3.54 12.75 -57.79
N ILE A 127 -2.21 12.86 -57.64
CA ILE A 127 -1.34 13.59 -58.58
C ILE A 127 -1.46 13.02 -59.99
N LYS A 128 -1.44 11.69 -60.13
CA LYS A 128 -1.56 11.04 -61.43
C LYS A 128 -2.91 11.33 -62.11
N LEU A 129 -4.00 11.32 -61.35
CA LEU A 129 -5.34 11.65 -61.87
C LEU A 129 -5.41 13.12 -62.32
N MET A 130 -4.83 14.05 -61.54
CA MET A 130 -4.74 15.45 -61.94
C MET A 130 -3.98 15.63 -63.26
N GLN A 131 -2.83 14.96 -63.41
CA GLN A 131 -2.05 15.01 -64.65
C GLN A 131 -2.82 14.45 -65.86
N GLN A 132 -3.59 13.37 -65.68
CA GLN A 132 -4.40 12.79 -66.75
C GLN A 132 -5.54 13.70 -67.18
N GLU A 133 -6.24 14.32 -66.23
CA GLU A 133 -7.30 15.28 -66.53
C GLU A 133 -6.75 16.53 -67.24
N GLU A 134 -5.60 17.04 -66.82
CA GLU A 134 -4.93 18.16 -67.50
C GLU A 134 -4.50 17.79 -68.93
N GLN A 135 -3.94 16.59 -69.14
CA GLN A 135 -3.59 16.11 -70.48
C GLN A 135 -4.81 15.98 -71.38
N ARG A 136 -5.90 15.37 -70.88
CA ARG A 136 -7.15 15.24 -71.66
C ARG A 136 -7.69 16.61 -72.07
N ARG A 137 -7.68 17.57 -71.15
CA ARG A 137 -8.11 18.95 -71.43
C ARG A 137 -7.24 19.62 -72.51
N GLN A 138 -5.91 19.45 -72.45
CA GLN A 138 -5.00 19.98 -73.46
C GLN A 138 -5.21 19.32 -74.84
N GLU A 139 -5.47 18.01 -74.88
CA GLU A 139 -5.78 17.28 -76.12
C GLU A 139 -7.11 17.74 -76.73
N GLU A 140 -8.14 17.96 -75.91
CA GLU A 140 -9.43 18.51 -76.34
C GLU A 140 -9.27 19.94 -76.90
N GLU A 141 -8.45 20.78 -76.25
CA GLU A 141 -8.13 22.14 -76.73
C GLU A 141 -7.36 22.10 -78.07
N GLN A 142 -6.39 21.19 -78.23
CA GLN A 142 -5.63 21.01 -79.48
C GLN A 142 -6.47 20.42 -80.63
N GLN A 143 -7.49 19.62 -80.35
CA GLN A 143 -8.41 19.09 -81.37
C GLN A 143 -9.47 20.10 -81.81
N ALA A 144 -9.74 21.11 -80.97
CA ALA A 144 -10.70 22.16 -81.25
C ALA A 144 -10.11 23.33 -82.07
N GLU A 145 -8.78 23.42 -82.14
CA GLU A 145 -8.02 24.40 -82.95
C GLU A 145 -7.69 23.86 -84.35
#